data_AF-A0A8T7D537-F1
#
_entry.id   AF-A0A8T7D537-F1
#
_cell.length_a   1.000
_cell.length_b   1.000
_cell.length_c   1.000
_cell.angle_alpha   90.00
_cell.angle_beta   90.00
_cell.angle_gamma   90.00
#
_symmetry.space_group_name_H-M   'P 1'
#
loop_
_entity.id
_entity.type
_entity.pdbx_description
1 polymer ?
#
loop_
_entity_poly.entity_id
_entity_poly.type
_entity_poly.pdbx_seq_one_letter_code
_entity_poly.pdbx_strand_id
1 'polypeptide(L)' 'MLIDSLFVMVTAFVAWHGLTWRDDAGQSDAVRLLFGAIALLFCLRVLFVDIFKVF' A
#
# COMPACT_ATOMS: atom_id res chain seq x y z
N MET A 1 17.54 6.24 -3.81
CA MET A 1 16.94 5.70 -5.05
C MET A 1 16.61 4.22 -4.92
N LEU A 2 17.60 3.33 -4.71
CA LEU A 2 17.34 1.88 -4.68
C LEU A 2 16.56 1.43 -3.43
N ILE A 3 16.89 1.99 -2.26
CA ILE A 3 16.13 1.79 -1.01
C ILE A 3 14.69 2.30 -1.13
N ASP A 4 14.49 3.50 -1.67
CA ASP A 4 13.16 4.13 -1.76
C ASP A 4 12.25 3.34 -2.71
N SER A 5 12.81 2.88 -3.84
CA SER A 5 12.08 2.08 -4.82
C SER A 5 11.71 0.70 -4.25
N LEU A 6 12.62 0.07 -3.49
CA LEU A 6 12.33 -1.17 -2.78
C LEU A 6 11.25 -0.97 -1.71
N PHE A 7 11.34 0.12 -0.95
CA PHE A 7 10.35 0.47 0.07
C PHE A 7 8.96 0.67 -0.53
N VAL A 8 8.86 1.40 -1.65
CA VAL A 8 7.61 1.56 -2.40
C VAL A 8 7.09 0.22 -2.90
N MET A 9 7.95 -0.63 -3.46
CA MET A 9 7.54 -1.94 -3.98
C MET A 9 6.98 -2.85 -2.88
N VAL A 10 7.64 -2.90 -1.72
CA VAL A 10 7.17 -3.66 -0.55
C VAL A 10 5.87 -3.08 -0.01
N THR A 11 5.78 -1.76 0.13
CA THR A 11 4.57 -1.10 0.65
C THR A 11 3.38 -1.27 -0.30
N ALA A 12 3.61 -1.22 -1.61
CA ALA A 12 2.60 -1.50 -2.63
C ALA A 12 2.09 -2.94 -2.53
N PHE A 13 2.98 -3.91 -2.29
CA PHE A 13 2.60 -5.30 -2.08
C PHE A 13 1.75 -5.49 -0.82
N VAL A 14 2.14 -4.86 0.30
CA VAL A 14 1.37 -4.88 1.54
C VAL A 14 0.00 -4.24 1.36
N ALA A 15 -0.07 -3.08 0.69
CA ALA A 15 -1.33 -2.40 0.39
C ALA A 15 -2.24 -3.27 -0.49
N TRP A 16 -1.70 -3.85 -1.56
CA TRP A 16 -2.43 -4.75 -2.44
C TRP A 16 -2.98 -5.97 -1.69
N HIS A 17 -2.14 -6.62 -0.88
CA HIS A 17 -2.55 -7.77 -0.08
C HIS A 17 -3.60 -7.37 0.95
N GLY A 18 -3.45 -6.22 1.63
CA GLY A 18 -4.44 -5.72 2.59
C GLY A 18 -5.80 -5.38 1.96
N LEU A 19 -5.80 -4.89 0.70
CA LEU A 19 -7.02 -4.51 -0.02
C LEU A 19 -7.71 -5.70 -0.70
N THR A 20 -6.94 -6.67 -1.19
CA THR A 20 -7.43 -7.80 -1.99
C THR A 20 -7.76 -9.02 -1.13
N TRP A 21 -7.24 -9.08 0.10
CA TRP A 21 -7.51 -10.20 1.00
C TRP A 21 -8.99 -10.25 1.38
N ARG A 22 -9.58 -11.44 1.22
CA ARG A 22 -10.97 -11.75 1.55
C ARG A 22 -10.97 -13.01 2.41
N ASP A 23 -11.87 -13.03 3.38
CA ASP A 23 -12.16 -14.20 4.20
C ASP A 23 -12.78 -15.33 3.34
N ASP A 24 -12.83 -16.56 3.88
CA ASP A 24 -13.48 -17.74 3.28
C ASP A 24 -14.97 -17.50 2.97
N ALA A 25 -15.63 -16.60 3.72
CA ALA A 25 -16.99 -16.13 3.44
C ALA A 25 -17.08 -15.06 2.34
N GLY A 26 -15.95 -14.65 1.75
CA GLY A 26 -15.85 -13.58 0.76
C GLY A 26 -16.01 -12.17 1.32
N GLN A 27 -16.12 -12.03 2.65
CA GLN A 27 -16.23 -10.74 3.32
C GLN A 27 -14.85 -10.13 3.54
N SER A 28 -14.79 -8.80 3.44
CA SER A 28 -13.58 -8.05 3.71
C SER A 28 -13.62 -7.56 5.15
N ASP A 29 -12.61 -7.90 5.95
CA ASP A 29 -12.50 -7.40 7.31
C ASP A 29 -12.23 -5.88 7.28
N ALA A 30 -13.11 -5.11 7.93
CA ALA A 30 -13.08 -3.65 7.84
C ALA A 30 -11.76 -3.06 8.36
N VAL A 31 -11.14 -3.67 9.37
CA VAL A 31 -9.86 -3.22 9.93
C VAL A 31 -8.74 -3.47 8.94
N ARG A 32 -8.72 -4.65 8.32
CA ARG A 32 -7.70 -5.01 7.32
C ARG A 32 -7.80 -4.13 6.07
N LEU A 33 -9.02 -3.81 5.65
CA LEU A 33 -9.27 -2.93 4.50
C LEU A 33 -8.89 -1.47 4.82
N LEU A 34 -9.17 -1.00 6.05
CA LEU A 34 -8.71 0.30 6.53
C LEU A 34 -7.18 0.38 6.56
N PHE A 35 -6.50 -0.64 7.10
CA PHE A 35 -5.05 -0.71 7.11
C PHE A 35 -4.45 -0.76 5.71
N GLY A 36 -5.05 -1.54 4.80
CA GLY A 36 -4.68 -1.59 3.39
C GLY A 36 -4.81 -0.24 2.69
N ALA A 37 -5.90 0.49 2.94
CA ALA A 37 -6.12 1.83 2.39
C ALA A 37 -5.10 2.86 2.92
N ILE A 38 -4.79 2.84 4.23
CA ILE A 38 -3.78 3.72 4.81
C ILE A 38 -2.39 3.40 4.24
N ALA A 39 -2.04 2.12 4.10
CA ALA A 39 -0.79 1.69 3.49
C ALA A 39 -0.68 2.15 2.03
N LEU A 40 -1.77 2.09 1.26
CA LEU A 40 -1.83 2.59 -0.11
C LEU A 40 -1.57 4.10 -0.17
N LEU A 41 -2.22 4.89 0.69
CA LEU A 41 -2.04 6.34 0.74
C LEU A 41 -0.59 6.72 1.06
N PHE A 42 0.04 6.00 2.00
CA PHE A 42 1.45 6.21 2.33
C PHE A 42 2.37 5.78 1.18
N CYS A 43 2.08 4.66 0.52
CA CYS A 43 2.82 4.21 -0.65
C CYS A 43 2.79 5.24 -1.78
N LEU A 44 1.60 5.80 -2.08
CA LEU A 44 1.43 6.83 -3.09
C LEU A 44 2.20 8.09 -2.72
N ARG A 45 2.16 8.52 -1.45
CA ARG A 45 2.94 9.66 -0.98
C ARG A 45 4.42 9.49 -1.26
N VAL A 46 5.01 8.36 -0.88
CA VAL A 46 6.45 8.09 -1.10
C VAL A 46 6.75 7.96 -2.59
N LEU A 47 5.88 7.33 -3.37
CA LEU A 47 6.04 7.25 -4.83
C LEU A 47 6.04 8.65 -5.47
N PHE A 48 5.11 9.53 -5.11
CA PHE A 48 5.01 10.85 -5.75
C PHE A 48 6.06 11.85 -5.24
N VAL A 49 6.35 11.86 -3.95
CA VAL A 49 7.27 12.83 -3.32
C VAL A 49 8.72 12.37 -3.44
N ASP A 50 9.04 11.14 -3.03
CA ASP A 50 10.43 10.69 -2.95
C ASP A 50 10.98 10.22 -4.32
N ILE A 51 10.19 9.45 -5.08
CA ILE A 51 10.59 8.91 -6.39
C ILE A 51 10.37 9.94 -7.50
N PHE A 52 9.12 10.38 -7.71
CA PHE A 52 8.78 11.27 -8.83
C PHE A 52 9.18 12.73 -8.59
N LYS A 53 9.42 13.15 -7.34
CA LYS A 53 9.74 14.55 -6.97
C LYS A 53 8.75 15.56 -7.55
N VAL A 54 7.47 15.18 -7.60
CA VAL A 54 6.40 16.01 -8.16
C VAL A 54 5.91 17.06 -7.14
N PHE A 55 6.44 17.01 -5.91
CA PHE A 55 6.24 17.95 -4.81
C PHE A 55 7.59 18.19 -4.12
#